data_AF-A0A1G0GHL6-F1
#
_entry.id   AF-A0A1G0GHL6-F1
#
_cell.length_a   1.000
_cell.length_b   1.000
_cell.length_c   1.000
_cell.angle_alpha   90.00
_cell.angle_beta   90.00
_cell.angle_gamma   90.00
#
_symmetry.space_group_name_H-M   'P 1'
#
loop_
_entity.id
_entity.type
_entity.pdbx_description
1 polymer ?
#
loop_
_entity_poly.entity_id
_entity_poly.type
_entity_poly.pdbx_seq_one_letter_code
_entity_poly.pdbx_strand_id
1 'polypeptide(L)' 'MRDKIKMLSTGKTKAGKPTGTFRTTTKNKKKTTEKLKLKSYDPRAYNTKTNKCGMHVLFEETKI' A
#
# COMPACT_ATOMS: atom_id res chain seq x y z
N MET A 1 6.70 -22.84 -0.28
CA MET A 1 6.24 -22.09 -1.47
C MET A 1 5.79 -20.70 -1.04
N ARG A 2 6.35 -19.64 -1.64
CA ARG A 2 5.94 -18.25 -1.39
C ARG A 2 5.32 -17.72 -2.68
N ASP A 3 4.13 -17.14 -2.57
CA ASP A 3 3.43 -16.56 -3.70
C ASP A 3 3.74 -15.06 -3.78
N LYS A 4 3.77 -14.51 -4.99
CA LYS A 4 3.79 -13.06 -5.18
C LYS A 4 2.41 -12.49 -4.86
N ILE A 5 2.38 -11.39 -4.14
CA ILE A 5 1.17 -10.64 -3.78
C ILE A 5 1.35 -9.17 -4.16
N LYS A 6 0.24 -8.52 -4.52
CA LYS A 6 0.20 -7.10 -4.84
C LYS A 6 -0.28 -6.33 -3.61
N MET A 7 0.50 -5.36 -3.18
CA MET A 7 0.19 -4.48 -2.06
C MET A 7 -0.23 -3.14 -2.63
N LEU A 8 -1.49 -2.74 -2.47
CA LEU A 8 -2.02 -1.48 -2.99
C LEU A 8 -2.02 -0.42 -1.90
N SER A 9 -1.53 0.78 -2.22
CA SER A 9 -1.54 1.93 -1.32
C SER A 9 -2.97 2.39 -1.02
N THR A 10 -3.25 2.65 0.25
CA THR A 10 -4.49 3.33 0.68
C THR A 10 -4.39 4.86 0.58
N GLY A 11 -3.24 5.38 0.13
CA GLY A 11 -2.99 6.80 -0.04
C GLY A 11 -3.96 7.46 -1.02
N LYS A 12 -4.37 8.69 -0.70
CA LYS A 12 -5.14 9.57 -1.60
C LYS A 12 -4.28 10.74 -2.04
N THR A 13 -4.48 11.18 -3.26
CA THR A 13 -3.91 12.42 -3.82
C THR A 13 -4.62 13.64 -3.27
N LYS A 14 -4.09 14.84 -3.53
CA LYS A 14 -4.72 16.13 -3.12
C LYS A 14 -6.15 16.27 -3.65
N ALA A 15 -6.44 15.67 -4.81
CA ALA A 15 -7.76 15.66 -5.43
C ALA A 15 -8.70 14.55 -4.89
N GLY A 16 -8.31 13.83 -3.82
CA GLY A 16 -9.12 12.77 -3.22
C GLY A 16 -9.12 11.43 -3.97
N LYS A 17 -8.44 11.35 -5.12
CA LYS A 17 -8.30 10.10 -5.91
C LYS A 17 -7.26 9.17 -5.28
N PRO A 18 -7.43 7.84 -5.33
CA PRO A 18 -6.40 6.90 -4.90
C PRO A 18 -5.10 7.11 -5.70
N THR A 19 -3.95 7.00 -5.04
CA THR A 19 -2.65 7.21 -5.70
C THR A 19 -2.33 6.12 -6.72
N GLY A 20 -2.91 4.92 -6.55
CA GLY A 20 -2.65 3.75 -7.39
C GLY A 20 -1.25 3.18 -7.22
N THR A 21 -0.46 3.69 -6.26
CA THR A 21 0.87 3.17 -5.95
C THR A 21 0.73 1.74 -5.46
N PHE A 22 1.40 0.80 -6.11
CA PHE A 22 1.41 -0.58 -5.67
C PHE A 22 2.84 -1.08 -5.53
N ARG A 23 3.02 -2.05 -4.64
CA ARG A 23 4.27 -2.77 -4.46
C ARG A 23 4.00 -4.25 -4.61
N THR A 24 4.99 -5.01 -5.03
CA THR A 24 4.91 -6.46 -5.06
C THR A 24 5.78 -7.03 -3.95
N THR A 25 5.23 -7.93 -3.16
CA THR A 25 5.97 -8.66 -2.13
C THR A 25 5.70 -10.15 -2.26
N THR A 26 6.43 -10.97 -1.51
CA THR A 26 6.16 -12.41 -1.46
C THR A 26 5.59 -12.77 -0.10
N LYS A 27 4.60 -13.66 -0.09
CA LYS A 27 3.92 -14.12 1.12
C LYS A 27 3.80 -15.63 1.13
N ASN A 28 3.94 -16.23 2.30
CA ASN A 28 3.67 -17.65 2.49
C ASN A 28 2.22 -17.83 2.94
N LYS A 29 1.32 -18.14 1.99
CA LYS A 29 -0.12 -18.30 2.26
C LYS A 29 -0.44 -19.40 3.27
N LYS A 30 0.44 -20.39 3.46
CA LYS A 30 0.22 -21.48 4.43
C LYS A 30 0.44 -21.05 5.88
N LYS A 31 1.34 -20.08 6.10
CA LYS A 31 1.67 -19.58 7.47
C LYS A 31 0.91 -18.31 7.84
N THR A 32 0.53 -17.51 6.85
CA THR A 32 -0.11 -16.21 7.07
C THR A 32 -1.39 -16.18 6.25
N THR A 33 -2.51 -16.53 6.89
CA THR A 33 -3.84 -16.55 6.26
C THR A 33 -4.47 -15.15 6.19
N GLU A 34 -4.12 -14.27 7.13
CA GLU A 34 -4.61 -12.89 7.20
C GLU A 34 -4.05 -12.00 6.08
N LYS A 35 -4.82 -11.01 5.64
CA LYS A 35 -4.38 -10.03 4.64
C LYS A 35 -3.20 -9.22 5.18
N LEU A 36 -2.12 -9.19 4.42
CA LEU A 36 -0.93 -8.43 4.79
C LEU A 36 -1.25 -6.92 4.77
N LYS A 37 -0.87 -6.22 5.83
CA LYS A 37 -0.95 -4.76 5.93
C LYS A 37 0.42 -4.23 6.32
N LEU A 38 1.01 -3.39 5.49
CA LEU A 38 2.34 -2.83 5.72
C LEU A 38 2.31 -1.32 5.58
N LYS A 39 2.88 -0.60 6.56
CA LYS A 39 3.14 0.83 6.39
C LYS A 39 4.32 1.01 5.44
N SER A 40 4.12 1.72 4.35
CA SER A 40 5.17 2.03 3.40
C SER A 40 5.03 3.45 2.88
N TYR A 41 6.14 4.00 2.40
CA TYR A 41 6.17 5.36 1.88
C TYR A 41 5.49 5.39 0.51
N ASP A 42 4.49 6.27 0.35
CA ASP A 42 3.89 6.57 -0.94
C ASP A 42 4.24 8.02 -1.32
N PRO A 43 5.07 8.24 -2.36
CA PRO A 43 5.48 9.57 -2.78
C PRO A 43 4.31 10.40 -3.33
N ARG A 44 3.21 9.75 -3.76
CA ARG A 44 2.04 10.42 -4.35
C ARG A 44 0.93 10.68 -3.34
N ALA A 45 1.02 10.11 -2.13
CA ALA A 45 0.02 10.30 -1.10
C ALA A 45 0.10 11.73 -0.53
N TYR A 46 -1.04 12.41 -0.47
CA TYR A 46 -1.13 13.77 0.04
C TYR A 46 -1.30 13.76 1.55
N ASN A 47 -0.39 14.44 2.24
CA ASN A 47 -0.44 14.60 3.69
C ASN A 47 -1.20 15.89 4.05
N THR A 48 -2.38 15.74 4.64
CA THR A 48 -3.22 16.87 5.07
C THR A 48 -2.63 17.68 6.21
N LYS A 49 -1.69 17.11 6.99
CA LYS A 49 -1.03 17.82 8.11
C LYS A 49 0.08 18.75 7.63
N THR A 50 0.85 18.33 6.62
CA THR A 50 1.99 19.11 6.11
C THR A 50 1.68 19.86 4.82
N ASN A 51 0.49 19.66 4.24
CA ASN A 51 0.07 20.17 2.93
C ASN A 51 1.04 19.82 1.79
N LYS A 52 1.80 18.72 1.94
CA LYS A 52 2.80 18.25 0.98
C LYS A 52 2.47 16.83 0.50
N CYS A 53 2.96 16.50 -0.70
CA CYS A 53 2.95 15.14 -1.21
C CYS A 53 4.08 14.32 -0.58
N GLY A 54 3.81 13.04 -0.31
CA GLY A 54 4.73 12.13 0.36
C GLY A 54 4.31 11.86 1.80
N MET A 55 3.81 10.64 2.05
CA MET A 55 3.59 10.16 3.42
C MET A 55 3.66 8.64 3.50
N HIS A 56 3.98 8.14 4.70
CA HIS A 56 3.79 6.73 5.01
C HIS A 56 2.30 6.43 5.12
N VAL A 57 1.82 5.54 4.25
CA VAL A 57 0.44 5.06 4.20
C VAL A 57 0.42 3.56 4.40
N LEU A 58 -0.78 3.05 4.69
CA LEU A 58 -0.98 1.62 4.75
C LEU A 58 -1.04 1.07 3.33
N PHE A 59 -0.35 -0.03 3.09
CA PHE A 59 -0.50 -0.82 1.89
C PHE A 59 -1.24 -2.09 2.28
N GLU A 60 -2.32 -2.39 1.57
CA GLU A 60 -3.14 -3.58 1.80
C GLU A 60 -2.96 -4.61 0.69
N GLU A 61 -2.96 -5.87 1.08
CA GLU A 61 -2.88 -7.00 0.14
C GLU A 61 -4.13 -7.04 -0.76
N THR A 62 -3.86 -7.02 -2.06
CA THR A 62 -4.80 -7.20 -3.16
C THR A 62 -4.39 -8.42 -3.97
N LYS A 63 -5.38 -9.07 -4.59
CA LYS A 63 -5.10 -10.15 -5.53
C LYS A 63 -4.32 -9.58 -6.72
N ILE A 64 -3.35 -10.36 -7.22
CA ILE A 64 -2.77 -10.13 -8.55
C ILE A 64 -3.86 -10.33 -9.60
#